data_AF-A0A9D9K5L4-F1
#
_entry.id   AF-A0A9D9K5L4-F1
#
_cell.length_a   1.000
_cell.length_b   1.000
_cell.length_c   1.000
_cell.angle_alpha   90.00
_cell.angle_beta   90.00
_cell.angle_gamma   90.00
#
_symmetry.space_group_name_H-M   'P 1'
#
loop_
_entity.id
_entity.type
_entity.pdbx_description
1 polymer ?
#
loop_
_entity_poly.entity_id
_entity_poly.type
_entity_poly.pdbx_seq_one_letter_code
_entity_poly.pdbx_strand_id
1 'polypeptide(L)'
;MVGRLQSANGAVTPIFPDDVVQSSMEACPLVVPRGVDVSRLPDLDKQQIRERAGAQSWTRGQAYFARGALRQVVWREGVLTAQVVGSHHELYRVTVRFDEQGAIINAECTCPYDWGGDCKHIVATLLYLLNRPEQVEQRPDLTSLLAPLNAEQLTRLVVQLVAVHPDLIDDVEELLATLATLSTGAAASLPVDLAVLQRRIRADMRLLIKDYDTGDYYEDVIDLGEALMPAIEIVGDLLSGRRT
;
A
#
# COMPACT_ATOMS: atom_id res chain seq x y z
N MET A 1 -30.51 -56.66 18.98
CA MET A 1 -29.65 -55.47 19.02
C MET A 1 -29.44 -55.02 17.58
N VAL A 2 -30.22 -54.07 17.08
CA VAL A 2 -29.89 -52.62 17.06
C VAL A 2 -28.48 -52.40 16.49
N GLY A 3 -28.43 -51.86 15.27
CA GLY A 3 -27.18 -51.67 14.52
C GLY A 3 -26.45 -50.37 14.84
N ARG A 4 -25.38 -50.11 14.07
CA ARG A 4 -25.09 -48.80 13.47
C ARG A 4 -23.92 -48.90 12.48
N LEU A 5 -24.10 -48.20 11.37
CA LEU A 5 -23.11 -47.77 10.40
C LEU A 5 -22.03 -46.88 11.04
N GLN A 6 -20.80 -46.93 10.51
CA GLN A 6 -19.93 -45.76 10.45
C GLN A 6 -19.32 -45.62 9.04
N SER A 7 -19.76 -44.53 8.40
CA SER A 7 -19.30 -43.86 7.17
C SER A 7 -18.00 -43.10 7.48
N ALA A 8 -16.94 -43.20 6.67
CA ALA A 8 -16.63 -42.53 5.40
C ALA A 8 -15.72 -41.30 5.56
N ASN A 9 -14.81 -41.20 4.59
CA ASN A 9 -13.74 -40.23 4.39
C ASN A 9 -14.25 -38.77 4.40
N GLY A 10 -13.61 -37.91 5.19
CA GLY A 10 -13.77 -36.45 5.12
C GLY A 10 -12.71 -35.84 4.21
N ALA A 11 -12.88 -35.96 2.89
CA ALA A 11 -12.19 -35.09 1.93
C ALA A 11 -12.97 -33.77 1.85
N VAL A 12 -12.29 -32.65 2.13
CA VAL A 12 -12.85 -31.30 1.99
C VAL A 12 -12.90 -30.98 0.50
N THR A 13 -14.09 -30.95 -0.07
CA THR A 13 -14.36 -30.48 -1.44
C THR A 13 -14.29 -28.94 -1.48
N PRO A 14 -13.61 -28.34 -2.47
CA PRO A 14 -13.68 -26.90 -2.69
C PRO A 14 -15.10 -26.52 -3.14
N ILE A 15 -15.66 -25.49 -2.52
CA ILE A 15 -16.97 -24.93 -2.85
C ILE A 15 -16.77 -23.91 -3.97
N PHE A 16 -16.66 -24.36 -5.20
CA PHE A 16 -16.99 -23.57 -6.39
C PHE A 16 -17.53 -24.52 -7.46
N PRO A 17 -18.65 -24.23 -8.12
CA PRO A 17 -19.11 -25.02 -9.26
C PRO A 17 -18.12 -24.88 -10.42
N ASP A 18 -17.67 -26.02 -10.96
CA ASP A 18 -16.71 -26.17 -12.07
C ASP A 18 -17.19 -25.59 -13.42
N ASP A 19 -18.39 -24.99 -13.49
CA ASP A 19 -19.06 -24.63 -14.74
C ASP A 19 -18.81 -23.21 -15.26
N VAL A 20 -17.92 -22.41 -14.64
CA VAL A 20 -17.57 -21.05 -15.12
C VAL A 20 -16.13 -20.97 -15.66
N VAL A 21 -15.59 -22.07 -16.20
CA VAL A 21 -14.25 -22.09 -16.80
C VAL A 21 -14.25 -22.38 -18.31
N GLN A 22 -15.40 -22.62 -18.94
CA GLN A 22 -15.44 -22.94 -20.38
C GLN A 22 -16.48 -22.14 -21.15
N SER A 23 -16.21 -20.84 -21.36
CA SER A 23 -16.66 -20.16 -22.58
C SER A 23 -15.76 -18.96 -22.88
N SER A 24 -15.24 -18.94 -24.13
CA SER A 24 -14.49 -17.88 -24.79
C SER A 24 -13.11 -17.50 -24.19
N MET A 25 -12.12 -18.34 -24.50
CA MET A 25 -10.70 -17.97 -24.53
C MET A 25 -10.41 -17.01 -25.69
N GLU A 26 -10.99 -15.81 -25.70
CA GLU A 26 -10.36 -14.72 -26.43
C GLU A 26 -9.13 -14.30 -25.61
N ALA A 27 -7.95 -14.64 -26.13
CA ALA A 27 -6.67 -14.30 -25.51
C ALA A 27 -6.63 -12.80 -25.19
N CYS A 28 -6.51 -12.45 -23.93
CA CYS A 28 -6.34 -11.07 -23.48
C CYS A 28 -5.07 -10.52 -24.14
N PRO A 29 -5.15 -9.56 -25.09
CA PRO A 29 -4.02 -9.14 -25.91
C PRO A 29 -3.17 -8.10 -25.17
N LEU A 30 -2.87 -8.33 -23.89
CA LEU A 30 -2.01 -7.43 -23.11
C LEU A 30 -0.54 -7.71 -23.45
N VAL A 31 -0.13 -7.25 -24.64
CA VAL A 31 1.28 -7.00 -24.92
C VAL A 31 1.65 -5.73 -24.18
N VAL A 32 2.27 -5.87 -23.01
CA VAL A 32 2.81 -4.73 -22.26
C VAL A 32 3.99 -4.16 -23.08
N PRO A 33 3.90 -2.95 -23.65
CA PRO A 33 4.98 -2.41 -24.47
C PRO A 33 6.24 -2.28 -23.60
N ARG A 34 7.32 -2.97 -24.01
CA ARG A 34 8.63 -2.85 -23.40
C ARG A 34 9.43 -1.80 -24.16
N GLY A 35 9.21 -0.54 -23.80
CA GLY A 35 9.95 0.61 -24.33
C GLY A 35 10.09 1.66 -23.25
N VAL A 36 11.23 2.35 -23.23
CA VAL A 36 11.50 3.44 -22.28
C VAL A 36 11.47 4.75 -23.04
N ASP A 37 10.46 5.59 -22.78
CA ASP A 37 10.43 6.96 -23.25
C ASP A 37 11.07 7.87 -22.20
N VAL A 38 12.39 8.06 -22.31
CA VAL A 38 13.18 8.83 -21.32
C VAL A 38 12.70 10.27 -21.16
N SER A 39 11.92 10.83 -22.11
CA SER A 39 11.33 12.17 -21.99
C SER A 39 10.24 12.27 -20.92
N ARG A 40 9.71 11.13 -20.46
CA ARG A 40 8.68 11.03 -19.41
C ARG A 40 9.24 10.77 -18.03
N LEU A 41 10.57 10.71 -17.90
CA LEU A 41 11.26 10.60 -16.62
C LEU A 41 11.61 12.01 -16.11
N PRO A 42 11.60 12.22 -14.79
CA PRO A 42 11.90 13.52 -14.22
C PRO A 42 13.38 13.84 -14.41
N ASP A 43 13.67 15.11 -14.70
CA ASP A 43 15.03 15.62 -14.73
C ASP A 43 15.50 15.87 -13.29
N LEU A 44 16.42 15.03 -12.83
CA LEU A 44 16.87 15.01 -11.44
C LEU A 44 18.31 15.51 -11.36
N ASP A 45 18.59 16.44 -10.46
CA ASP A 45 19.96 16.87 -10.21
C ASP A 45 20.60 16.06 -9.07
N LYS A 46 21.89 15.80 -9.22
CA LYS A 46 22.72 15.13 -8.20
C LYS A 46 22.70 15.90 -6.87
N GLN A 47 22.64 17.23 -6.90
CA GLN A 47 22.58 18.04 -5.68
C GLN A 47 21.28 17.78 -4.92
N GLN A 48 20.14 17.70 -5.62
CA GLN A 48 18.84 17.39 -5.01
C GLN A 48 18.87 16.04 -4.28
N ILE A 49 19.54 15.02 -4.84
CA ILE A 49 19.71 13.72 -4.17
C ILE A 49 20.63 13.86 -2.95
N ARG A 50 21.73 14.61 -3.09
CA ARG A 50 22.75 14.77 -2.04
C ARG A 50 22.18 15.45 -0.80
N GLU A 51 21.35 16.47 -0.97
CA GLU A 51 20.76 17.25 0.13
C GLU A 51 19.76 16.46 0.97
N ARG A 52 19.14 15.43 0.38
CA ARG A 52 18.16 14.57 1.06
C ARG A 52 18.80 13.52 1.99
N ALA A 53 20.11 13.28 1.88
CA ALA A 53 20.80 12.21 2.60
C ALA A 53 21.96 12.71 3.46
N GLY A 54 22.13 12.10 4.63
CA GLY A 54 23.35 12.26 5.43
C GLY A 54 24.60 11.77 4.68
N ALA A 55 25.78 12.30 5.03
CA ALA A 55 27.04 12.03 4.31
C ALA A 55 27.39 10.53 4.21
N GLN A 56 27.09 9.75 5.26
CA GLN A 56 27.31 8.31 5.26
C GLN A 56 26.33 7.58 4.34
N SER A 57 25.04 7.90 4.41
CA SER A 57 24.00 7.34 3.52
C SER A 57 24.28 7.66 2.06
N TRP A 58 24.73 8.88 1.77
CA TRP A 58 25.18 9.30 0.45
C TRP A 58 26.36 8.47 -0.07
N THR A 59 27.43 8.34 0.73
CA THR A 59 28.63 7.58 0.35
C THR A 59 28.29 6.11 0.08
N ARG A 60 27.49 5.50 0.95
CA ARG A 60 27.04 4.11 0.78
C ARG A 60 26.09 3.96 -0.40
N GLY A 61 25.21 4.93 -0.65
CA GLY A 61 24.30 4.91 -1.80
C GLY A 61 25.04 4.91 -3.13
N GLN A 62 26.08 5.73 -3.26
CA GLN A 62 26.98 5.70 -4.42
C GLN A 62 27.64 4.32 -4.61
N ALA A 63 28.11 3.69 -3.52
CA ALA A 63 28.68 2.35 -3.58
C ALA A 63 27.64 1.28 -3.99
N TYR A 64 26.40 1.39 -3.52
CA TYR A 64 25.30 0.48 -3.88
C TYR A 64 24.88 0.62 -5.34
N PHE A 65 24.88 1.84 -5.86
CA PHE A 65 24.69 2.08 -7.29
C PHE A 65 25.85 1.49 -8.11
N ALA A 66 27.10 1.81 -7.75
CA ALA A 66 28.29 1.36 -8.48
C ALA A 66 28.43 -0.17 -8.55
N ARG A 67 28.06 -0.88 -7.47
CA ARG A 67 28.09 -2.36 -7.43
C ARG A 67 26.93 -3.04 -8.16
N GLY A 68 26.00 -2.27 -8.73
CA GLY A 68 24.83 -2.81 -9.44
C GLY A 68 23.89 -3.60 -8.51
N ALA A 69 23.62 -3.11 -7.31
CA ALA A 69 22.76 -3.79 -6.32
C ALA A 69 21.25 -3.65 -6.59
N LEU A 70 20.86 -2.89 -7.62
CA LEU A 70 19.46 -2.65 -7.94
C LEU A 70 18.92 -3.72 -8.90
N ARG A 71 17.65 -4.06 -8.72
CA ARG A 71 16.86 -5.01 -9.50
C ARG A 71 15.47 -4.42 -9.72
N GLN A 72 14.84 -4.78 -10.85
CA GLN A 72 13.46 -4.40 -11.17
C GLN A 72 13.18 -2.91 -10.93
N VAL A 73 13.99 -2.03 -11.53
CA VAL A 73 13.77 -0.58 -11.45
C VAL A 73 12.68 -0.21 -12.44
N VAL A 74 11.53 0.21 -11.93
CA VAL A 74 10.30 0.42 -12.70
C VAL A 74 9.78 1.82 -12.48
N TRP A 75 9.38 2.47 -13.56
CA TRP A 75 8.65 3.73 -13.55
C TRP A 75 7.18 3.52 -13.93
N ARG A 76 6.25 4.06 -13.13
CA ARG A 76 4.81 4.04 -13.36
C ARG A 76 4.17 5.27 -12.72
N GLU A 77 3.45 6.10 -13.49
CA GLU A 77 2.63 7.21 -12.98
C GLU A 77 3.35 8.14 -11.98
N GLY A 78 4.56 8.62 -12.31
CA GLY A 78 5.30 9.48 -11.39
C GLY A 78 5.89 8.73 -10.18
N VAL A 79 5.84 7.39 -10.18
CA VAL A 79 6.38 6.55 -9.11
C VAL A 79 7.52 5.70 -9.65
N LEU A 80 8.70 5.87 -9.05
CA LEU A 80 9.84 5.00 -9.24
C LEU A 80 9.84 3.92 -8.16
N THR A 81 9.88 2.66 -8.57
CA THR A 81 10.05 1.53 -7.65
C THR A 81 11.30 0.76 -7.97
N ALA A 82 11.97 0.21 -6.96
CA ALA A 82 13.14 -0.63 -7.15
C ALA A 82 13.26 -1.68 -6.04
N GLN A 83 13.88 -2.80 -6.37
CA GLN A 83 14.36 -3.77 -5.40
C GLN A 83 15.87 -3.58 -5.23
N VAL A 84 16.34 -3.50 -3.99
CA VAL A 84 17.75 -3.24 -3.70
C VAL A 84 18.31 -4.34 -2.80
N VAL A 85 19.38 -4.98 -3.26
CA VAL A 85 20.10 -5.99 -2.47
C VAL A 85 20.67 -5.33 -1.21
N GLY A 86 20.16 -5.76 -0.07
CA GLY A 86 20.52 -5.27 1.25
C GLY A 86 21.77 -5.90 1.83
N SER A 87 21.99 -5.67 3.13
CA SER A 87 22.93 -6.44 3.95
C SER A 87 22.31 -7.73 4.50
N HIS A 88 20.99 -7.83 4.46
CA HIS A 88 20.23 -9.02 4.83
C HIS A 88 19.97 -9.87 3.57
N HIS A 89 19.48 -11.10 3.76
CA HIS A 89 19.19 -12.03 2.67
C HIS A 89 17.98 -11.62 1.80
N GLU A 90 17.16 -10.67 2.26
CA GLU A 90 15.97 -10.19 1.56
C GLU A 90 16.23 -8.89 0.77
N LEU A 91 15.46 -8.69 -0.30
CA LEU A 91 15.49 -7.48 -1.11
C LEU A 91 14.65 -6.39 -0.45
N TYR A 92 15.25 -5.21 -0.26
CA TYR A 92 14.49 -4.04 0.19
C TYR A 92 13.74 -3.42 -0.97
N ARG A 93 12.50 -2.98 -0.72
CA ARG A 93 11.68 -2.27 -1.69
C ARG A 93 11.79 -0.78 -1.45
N VAL A 94 12.15 -0.06 -2.50
CA VAL A 94 12.18 1.40 -2.54
C VAL A 94 11.01 1.89 -3.38
N THR A 95 10.31 2.90 -2.89
CA THR A 95 9.24 3.62 -3.59
C THR A 95 9.52 5.11 -3.50
N VAL A 96 9.69 5.78 -4.64
CA VAL A 96 9.87 7.23 -4.71
C VAL A 96 8.74 7.81 -5.55
N ARG A 97 8.03 8.79 -5.01
CA ARG A 97 6.96 9.50 -5.69
C ARG A 97 7.45 10.89 -6.10
N PHE A 98 7.10 11.28 -7.31
CA PHE A 98 7.40 12.57 -7.91
C PHE A 98 6.10 13.33 -8.19
N ASP A 99 6.16 14.65 -8.13
CA ASP A 99 5.08 15.51 -8.65
C ASP A 99 5.19 15.71 -10.17
N GLU A 100 4.25 16.47 -10.74
CA GLU A 100 4.20 16.78 -12.16
C GLU A 100 5.39 17.64 -12.63
N GLN A 101 6.04 18.36 -11.72
CA GLN A 101 7.23 19.17 -11.99
C GLN A 101 8.52 18.34 -11.90
N GLY A 102 8.43 17.06 -11.50
CA GLY A 102 9.56 16.15 -11.35
C GLY A 102 10.28 16.27 -10.01
N ALA A 103 9.73 16.97 -9.01
CA ALA A 103 10.30 17.02 -7.67
C ALA A 103 9.85 15.82 -6.83
N ILE A 104 10.73 15.36 -5.93
CA ILE A 104 10.45 14.22 -5.05
C ILE A 104 9.53 14.64 -3.92
N ILE A 105 8.30 14.14 -3.90
CA ILE A 105 7.30 14.41 -2.85
C ILE A 105 7.40 13.44 -1.69
N ASN A 106 7.80 12.19 -1.94
CA ASN A 106 7.94 11.17 -0.92
C ASN A 106 8.96 10.10 -1.36
N ALA A 107 9.71 9.56 -0.42
CA ALA A 107 10.64 8.46 -0.65
C ALA A 107 10.61 7.50 0.54
N GLU A 108 10.24 6.25 0.29
CA GLU A 108 10.11 5.20 1.28
C GLU A 108 10.99 4.02 0.93
N CYS A 109 11.53 3.36 1.96
CA CYS A 109 12.27 2.13 1.82
C CYS A 109 11.91 1.18 2.95
N THR A 110 11.71 -0.10 2.64
CA THR A 110 11.40 -1.14 3.64
C THR A 110 12.60 -1.53 4.52
N CYS A 111 13.67 -0.74 4.56
CA CYS A 111 14.85 -1.06 5.35
C CYS A 111 14.73 -0.45 6.75
N PRO A 112 15.34 -1.07 7.80
CA PRO A 112 15.21 -0.64 9.19
C PRO A 112 16.04 0.62 9.52
N TYR A 113 16.30 1.47 8.53
CA TYR A 113 17.07 2.70 8.72
C TYR A 113 16.14 3.80 9.22
N ASP A 114 16.47 4.39 10.37
CA ASP A 114 15.69 5.49 10.96
C ASP A 114 16.57 6.68 11.42
N TRP A 115 17.73 6.86 10.78
CA TRP A 115 18.70 7.90 11.17
C TRP A 115 18.48 9.25 10.47
N GLY A 116 17.24 9.49 10.02
CA GLY A 116 16.86 10.70 9.28
C GLY A 116 17.39 10.77 7.84
N GLY A 117 16.64 11.46 6.99
CA GLY A 117 16.91 11.60 5.56
C GLY A 117 16.81 10.29 4.78
N ASP A 118 17.12 10.38 3.48
CA ASP A 118 17.05 9.23 2.58
C ASP A 118 18.15 8.21 2.90
N CYS A 119 17.74 6.95 3.08
CA CYS A 119 18.68 5.86 3.30
C CYS A 119 19.52 5.60 2.03
N LYS A 120 20.64 4.87 2.18
CA LYS A 120 21.52 4.46 1.07
C LYS A 120 20.80 3.77 -0.10
N HIS A 121 19.69 3.05 0.15
CA HIS A 121 18.95 2.36 -0.92
C HIS A 121 18.17 3.35 -1.76
N ILE A 122 17.51 4.32 -1.14
CA ILE A 122 16.83 5.42 -1.83
C ILE A 122 17.83 6.21 -2.66
N VAL A 123 18.97 6.59 -2.07
CA VAL A 123 20.06 7.29 -2.78
C VAL A 123 20.52 6.48 -4.00
N ALA A 124 20.76 5.18 -3.84
CA ALA A 124 21.21 4.33 -4.95
C ALA A 124 20.15 4.24 -6.08
N THR A 125 18.86 4.20 -5.72
CA THR A 125 17.74 4.20 -6.67
C THR A 125 17.61 5.51 -7.43
N LEU A 126 17.74 6.64 -6.74
CA LEU A 126 17.75 7.96 -7.38
C LEU A 126 18.97 8.16 -8.29
N LEU A 127 20.14 7.68 -7.86
CA LEU A 127 21.34 7.69 -8.70
C LEU A 127 21.18 6.79 -9.93
N TYR A 128 20.46 5.68 -9.83
CA TYR A 128 20.15 4.83 -10.97
C TYR A 128 19.27 5.56 -11.98
N LEU A 129 18.19 6.21 -11.53
CA LEU A 129 17.33 7.02 -12.40
C LEU A 129 18.13 8.13 -13.10
N LEU A 130 18.99 8.84 -12.36
CA LEU A 130 19.82 9.92 -12.88
C LEU A 130 20.83 9.45 -13.94
N ASN A 131 21.55 8.35 -13.67
CA ASN A 131 22.71 7.97 -14.49
C ASN A 131 22.40 6.90 -15.54
N ARG A 132 21.25 6.21 -15.42
CA ARG A 132 20.83 5.12 -16.32
C ARG A 132 19.32 5.17 -16.61
N PRO A 133 18.76 6.34 -17.00
CA PRO A 133 17.33 6.47 -17.26
C PRO A 133 16.83 5.51 -18.34
N GLU A 134 17.68 5.16 -19.31
CA GLU A 134 17.39 4.20 -20.39
C GLU A 134 17.21 2.75 -19.91
N GLN A 135 17.69 2.43 -18.69
CA GLN A 135 17.58 1.10 -18.09
C GLN A 135 16.42 1.00 -17.08
N VAL A 136 15.62 2.06 -16.94
CA VAL A 136 14.42 2.06 -16.10
C VAL A 136 13.24 1.51 -16.90
N GLU A 137 12.63 0.42 -16.44
CA GLU A 137 11.48 -0.18 -17.11
C GLU A 137 10.25 0.70 -16.94
N GLN A 138 9.73 1.27 -18.02
CA GLN A 138 8.45 1.98 -17.98
C GLN A 138 7.30 0.98 -18.12
N ARG A 139 6.34 1.07 -17.19
CA ARG A 139 5.12 0.25 -17.23
C ARG A 139 3.90 1.15 -17.37
N PRO A 140 2.87 0.71 -18.11
CA PRO A 140 1.62 1.46 -18.24
C PRO A 140 0.97 1.66 -16.87
N ASP A 141 0.24 2.75 -16.74
CA ASP A 141 -0.58 3.02 -15.56
C ASP A 141 -1.70 1.99 -15.36
N LEU A 142 -2.28 1.97 -14.16
CA LEU A 142 -3.36 1.02 -13.86
C LEU A 142 -4.57 1.26 -14.78
N THR A 143 -4.95 2.50 -15.03
CA THR A 143 -6.11 2.85 -15.88
C THR A 143 -5.93 2.31 -17.30
N SER A 144 -4.74 2.46 -17.89
CA SER A 144 -4.38 1.98 -19.21
C SER A 144 -4.34 0.45 -19.29
N LEU A 145 -3.99 -0.24 -18.21
CA LEU A 145 -4.10 -1.70 -18.13
C LEU A 145 -5.55 -2.18 -18.09
N LEU A 146 -6.43 -1.39 -17.48
CA LEU A 146 -7.85 -1.72 -17.32
C LEU A 146 -8.72 -1.25 -18.50
N ALA A 147 -8.30 -0.20 -19.22
CA ALA A 147 -9.07 0.42 -20.30
C ALA A 147 -9.53 -0.53 -21.42
N PRO A 148 -8.75 -1.57 -21.81
CA PRO A 148 -9.19 -2.54 -22.82
C PRO A 148 -10.25 -3.52 -22.32
N LEU A 149 -10.48 -3.61 -21.01
CA LEU A 149 -11.37 -4.61 -20.41
C LEU A 149 -12.82 -4.13 -20.44
N ASN A 150 -13.74 -5.02 -20.80
CA ASN A 150 -15.17 -4.78 -20.69
C ASN A 150 -15.67 -5.01 -19.25
N ALA A 151 -16.94 -4.68 -18.98
CA ALA A 151 -17.53 -4.80 -17.65
C ALA A 151 -17.46 -6.22 -17.07
N GLU A 152 -17.72 -7.25 -17.88
CA GLU A 152 -17.66 -8.64 -17.43
C GLU A 152 -16.23 -9.06 -17.06
N GLN A 153 -15.25 -8.68 -17.88
CA GLN A 153 -13.83 -8.94 -17.64
C GLN A 153 -13.34 -8.22 -16.38
N LEU A 154 -13.75 -6.98 -16.15
CA LEU A 154 -13.43 -6.23 -14.94
C LEU A 154 -14.04 -6.88 -13.69
N THR A 155 -15.31 -7.28 -13.73
CA THR A 155 -15.94 -8.00 -12.61
C THR A 155 -15.19 -9.28 -12.28
N ARG A 156 -14.83 -10.08 -13.30
CA ARG A 156 -14.04 -11.29 -13.12
C ARG A 156 -12.67 -11.01 -12.51
N LEU A 157 -11.98 -9.96 -12.97
CA LEU A 157 -10.69 -9.55 -12.41
C LEU A 157 -10.80 -9.19 -10.93
N VAL A 158 -11.81 -8.41 -10.55
CA VAL A 158 -12.04 -8.03 -9.15
C VAL A 158 -12.32 -9.26 -8.28
N VAL A 159 -13.19 -10.17 -8.73
CA VAL A 159 -13.47 -11.43 -8.01
C VAL A 159 -12.19 -12.25 -7.81
N GLN A 160 -11.34 -12.35 -8.83
CA GLN A 160 -10.07 -13.07 -8.73
C GLN A 160 -9.08 -12.38 -7.76
N LEU A 161 -9.01 -11.05 -7.75
CA LEU A 161 -8.16 -10.30 -6.82
C LEU A 161 -8.59 -10.53 -5.37
N VAL A 162 -9.90 -10.49 -5.08
CA VAL A 162 -10.43 -10.77 -3.74
C VAL A 162 -10.21 -12.22 -3.34
N ALA A 163 -10.29 -13.17 -4.28
CA ALA A 163 -9.99 -14.57 -3.98
C ALA A 163 -8.52 -14.79 -3.55
N VAL A 164 -7.59 -13.98 -4.07
CA VAL A 164 -6.15 -14.03 -3.69
C VAL A 164 -5.88 -13.22 -2.42
N HIS A 165 -6.59 -12.12 -2.22
CA HIS A 165 -6.46 -11.23 -1.07
C HIS A 165 -7.84 -11.00 -0.44
N PRO A 166 -8.32 -11.93 0.42
CA PRO A 166 -9.65 -11.87 1.00
C PRO A 166 -9.94 -10.57 1.76
N ASP A 167 -8.92 -9.97 2.37
CA ASP A 167 -9.01 -8.72 3.13
C ASP A 167 -9.52 -7.53 2.27
N LEU A 168 -9.39 -7.60 0.93
CA LEU A 168 -9.91 -6.57 0.03
C LEU A 168 -11.44 -6.51 0.00
N ILE A 169 -12.15 -7.52 0.52
CA ILE A 169 -13.62 -7.52 0.52
C ILE A 169 -14.16 -6.38 1.37
N ASP A 170 -13.55 -6.11 2.52
CA ASP A 170 -13.93 -5.03 3.42
C ASP A 170 -13.74 -3.66 2.75
N ASP A 171 -12.61 -3.48 2.04
CA ASP A 171 -12.33 -2.27 1.27
C ASP A 171 -13.36 -2.04 0.15
N VAL A 172 -13.77 -3.11 -0.53
CA VAL A 172 -14.80 -3.05 -1.59
C VAL A 172 -16.15 -2.62 -1.01
N GLU A 173 -16.56 -3.19 0.13
CA GLU A 173 -17.80 -2.80 0.80
C GLU A 173 -17.79 -1.33 1.23
N GLU A 174 -16.69 -0.85 1.81
CA GLU A 174 -16.53 0.55 2.22
C GLU A 174 -16.60 1.51 1.01
N LEU A 175 -15.94 1.16 -0.11
CA LEU A 175 -15.98 1.94 -1.34
C LEU A 175 -17.39 1.98 -1.95
N LEU A 176 -18.11 0.85 -1.98
CA LEU A 176 -19.48 0.79 -2.48
C LEU A 176 -20.44 1.61 -1.62
N ALA A 177 -20.32 1.55 -0.30
CA ALA A 177 -21.11 2.38 0.61
C ALA A 177 -20.88 3.87 0.37
N THR A 178 -19.62 4.27 0.14
CA THR A 178 -19.25 5.66 -0.18
C THR A 178 -19.88 6.11 -1.50
N LEU A 179 -19.80 5.30 -2.56
CA LEU A 179 -20.38 5.60 -3.86
C LEU A 179 -21.91 5.69 -3.80
N ALA A 180 -22.57 4.80 -3.06
CA ALA A 180 -24.02 4.85 -2.83
C ALA A 180 -24.42 6.14 -2.10
N THR A 181 -23.66 6.55 -1.09
CA THR A 181 -23.93 7.79 -0.34
C THR A 181 -23.79 9.03 -1.22
N LEU A 182 -22.78 9.09 -2.09
CA LEU A 182 -22.60 10.17 -3.06
C LEU A 182 -23.72 10.22 -4.12
N SER A 183 -24.25 9.06 -4.50
CA SER A 183 -25.38 8.96 -5.42
C SER A 183 -26.72 9.34 -4.78
N THR A 184 -26.85 9.21 -3.45
CA THR A 184 -28.11 9.45 -2.71
C THR A 184 -28.16 10.81 -2.01
N GLY A 185 -27.31 11.77 -2.41
CA GLY A 185 -27.22 13.11 -1.84
C GLY A 185 -28.45 14.00 -2.08
N ALA A 186 -29.60 13.61 -1.54
CA ALA A 186 -30.74 14.46 -1.22
C ALA A 186 -31.10 14.25 0.26
N ALA A 187 -30.68 15.22 1.08
CA ALA A 187 -31.24 15.61 2.38
C ALA A 187 -31.63 14.52 3.40
N ALA A 188 -30.79 14.32 4.43
CA ALA A 188 -31.24 14.36 5.83
C ALA A 188 -30.04 14.33 6.79
N SER A 189 -30.05 15.25 7.74
CA SER A 189 -29.08 15.43 8.81
C SER A 189 -29.57 14.79 10.11
N LEU A 190 -28.65 14.14 10.85
CA LEU A 190 -28.46 14.30 12.29
C LEU A 190 -26.96 14.11 12.57
N PRO A 191 -26.24 15.12 13.13
CA PRO A 191 -24.79 15.12 13.12
C PRO A 191 -24.23 14.54 14.42
N VAL A 192 -24.16 13.21 14.48
CA VAL A 192 -23.01 12.60 15.17
C VAL A 192 -22.27 11.86 14.09
N ASP A 193 -21.28 12.56 13.53
CA ASP A 193 -20.44 12.02 12.47
C ASP A 193 -19.57 10.92 13.09
N LEU A 194 -20.07 9.69 13.00
CA LEU A 194 -19.37 8.48 13.42
C LEU A 194 -18.00 8.38 12.74
N ALA A 195 -17.83 8.94 11.53
CA ALA A 195 -16.54 9.01 10.87
C ALA A 195 -15.61 10.04 11.52
N VAL A 196 -16.12 11.14 12.09
CA VAL A 196 -15.32 12.07 12.91
C VAL A 196 -14.91 11.40 14.22
N LEU A 197 -15.81 10.67 14.89
CA LEU A 197 -15.48 9.91 16.10
C LEU A 197 -14.46 8.81 15.80
N GLN A 198 -14.65 8.05 14.73
CA GLN A 198 -13.72 7.01 14.28
C GLN A 198 -12.37 7.58 13.83
N ARG A 199 -12.35 8.72 13.12
CA ARG A 199 -11.10 9.41 12.76
C ARG A 199 -10.37 9.91 13.99
N ARG A 200 -11.09 10.40 15.00
CA ARG A 200 -10.49 10.85 16.27
C ARG A 200 -9.90 9.67 17.05
N ILE A 201 -10.68 8.61 17.26
CA ILE A 201 -10.22 7.36 17.89
C ILE A 201 -9.00 6.80 17.15
N ARG A 202 -9.03 6.76 15.81
CA ARG A 202 -7.92 6.25 14.99
C ARG A 202 -6.70 7.18 15.01
N ALA A 203 -6.89 8.50 15.11
CA ALA A 203 -5.80 9.45 15.26
C ALA A 203 -5.14 9.35 16.64
N ASP A 204 -5.94 9.23 17.69
CA ASP A 204 -5.47 9.12 19.08
C ASP A 204 -4.79 7.75 19.31
N MET A 205 -5.33 6.65 18.75
CA MET A 205 -4.64 5.34 18.70
C MET A 205 -3.30 5.41 17.97
N ARG A 206 -3.23 6.15 16.85
CA ARG A 206 -1.98 6.31 16.10
C ARG A 206 -0.94 7.11 16.85
N LEU A 207 -1.34 8.01 17.76
CA LEU A 207 -0.43 8.73 18.63
C LEU A 207 0.07 7.85 19.79
N LEU A 208 -0.80 7.01 20.37
CA LEU A 208 -0.43 6.04 21.40
C LEU A 208 0.52 4.94 20.88
N ILE A 209 0.41 4.57 19.61
CA ILE A 209 1.35 3.66 18.94
C ILE A 209 2.68 4.37 18.60
N LYS A 210 2.69 5.71 18.49
CA LYS A 210 3.87 6.49 18.13
C LYS A 210 4.86 6.70 19.29
N ASP A 211 4.40 6.58 20.53
CA ASP A 211 5.27 6.64 21.72
C ASP A 211 5.89 5.29 22.10
N TYR A 212 5.53 4.20 21.40
CA TYR A 212 6.05 2.84 21.65
C TYR A 212 7.32 2.48 20.88
N ASP A 213 7.88 3.40 20.08
CA ASP A 213 9.19 3.20 19.45
C ASP A 213 10.28 4.03 20.16
N THR A 214 10.23 4.01 21.49
CA THR A 214 11.40 4.33 22.30
C THR A 214 12.02 3.00 22.68
N GLY A 215 13.06 2.60 21.96
CA GLY A 215 13.84 1.43 22.36
C GLY A 215 14.40 1.66 23.76
N ASP A 216 13.96 0.85 24.72
CA ASP A 216 14.85 0.14 25.64
C ASP A 216 14.08 -0.90 26.47
N TYR A 217 14.80 -1.98 26.79
CA TYR A 217 14.37 -3.16 27.54
C TYR A 217 13.53 -2.84 28.79
N TYR A 218 12.27 -3.28 28.85
CA TYR A 218 11.58 -4.11 29.87
C TYR A 218 10.07 -4.13 29.53
N GLU A 219 9.37 -5.21 29.87
CA GLU A 219 7.91 -5.35 29.68
C GLU A 219 7.15 -4.32 30.55
N ASP A 220 6.37 -3.44 29.92
CA ASP A 220 5.29 -2.72 30.60
C ASP A 220 3.98 -2.90 29.81
N VAL A 221 2.95 -3.35 30.52
CA VAL A 221 1.61 -3.63 29.98
C VAL A 221 0.89 -2.31 29.72
N ILE A 222 0.35 -2.13 28.50
CA ILE A 222 -0.46 -0.97 28.11
C ILE A 222 -1.68 -0.85 29.06
N ASP A 223 -1.76 0.23 29.86
CA ASP A 223 -2.97 0.56 30.61
C ASP A 223 -3.99 1.24 29.68
N LEU A 224 -4.72 0.38 28.96
CA LEU A 224 -5.79 0.75 28.04
C LEU A 224 -6.92 1.54 28.71
N GLY A 225 -6.99 1.54 30.05
CA GLY A 225 -8.01 2.24 30.83
C GLY A 225 -7.87 3.76 30.79
N GLU A 226 -6.66 4.31 30.95
CA GLU A 226 -6.45 5.77 30.91
C GLU A 226 -6.63 6.35 29.51
N ALA A 227 -6.15 5.64 28.48
CA ALA A 227 -6.23 6.08 27.09
C ALA A 227 -7.68 6.22 26.58
N LEU A 228 -8.60 5.42 27.11
CA LEU A 228 -10.00 5.42 26.70
C LEU A 228 -10.90 6.31 27.59
N MET A 229 -10.42 6.79 28.74
CA MET A 229 -11.22 7.61 29.65
C MET A 229 -11.88 8.84 28.98
N PRO A 230 -11.20 9.63 28.14
CA PRO A 230 -11.81 10.79 27.49
C PRO A 230 -12.96 10.41 26.56
N ALA A 231 -12.85 9.27 25.87
CA ALA A 231 -13.90 8.76 25.01
C ALA A 231 -15.08 8.20 25.81
N ILE A 232 -14.81 7.58 26.96
CA ILE A 232 -15.83 7.05 27.88
C ILE A 232 -16.62 8.19 28.55
N GLU A 233 -15.98 9.30 28.92
CA GLU A 233 -16.65 10.48 29.47
C GLU A 233 -17.59 11.14 28.46
N ILE A 234 -17.15 11.30 27.20
CA ILE A 234 -17.99 11.84 26.12
C ILE A 234 -19.23 10.98 25.89
N VAL A 235 -19.08 9.65 25.91
CA VAL A 235 -20.20 8.71 25.82
C VAL A 235 -21.09 8.80 27.07
N GLY A 236 -20.52 8.99 28.26
CA GLY A 236 -21.25 9.22 29.51
C GLY A 236 -22.10 10.49 29.50
N ASP A 237 -21.59 11.60 28.97
CA ASP A 237 -22.31 12.87 28.84
C ASP A 237 -23.42 12.81 27.79
N LEU A 238 -23.15 12.14 26.67
CA LEU A 238 -24.14 11.91 25.60
C LEU A 238 -25.29 11.00 26.06
N LEU A 239 -24.99 9.96 26.84
CA LEU A 239 -26.00 9.01 27.35
C LEU A 239 -26.76 9.54 28.58
N SER A 240 -26.15 10.43 29.37
CA SER A 240 -26.80 11.03 30.54
C SER A 240 -27.69 12.24 30.23
N GLY A 241 -27.77 12.66 28.96
CA GLY A 241 -28.70 13.68 28.48
C GLY A 241 -28.43 15.10 29.01
N ARG A 242 -27.27 15.35 29.63
CA ARG A 242 -26.89 16.68 30.10
C ARG A 242 -26.31 17.49 28.94
N ARG A 243 -27.17 18.29 28.32
CA ARG A 243 -26.73 19.37 27.42
C ARG A 243 -26.06 20.44 28.27
N THR A 244 -24.78 20.72 28.02
CA THR A 244 -24.20 22.04 28.32
C THR A 244 -24.63 23.04 27.26
#